data_AF-C4RBL7-F1
#
_entry.id   AF-C4RBL7-F1
#
_cell.length_a   1.000
_cell.length_b   1.000
_cell.length_c   1.000
_cell.angle_alpha   90.00
_cell.angle_beta   90.00
_cell.angle_gamma   90.00
#
_symmetry.space_group_name_H-M   'P 1'
#
loop_
_entity.id
_entity.type
_entity.pdbx_description
1 polymer ?
#
loop_
_entity_poly.entity_id
_entity_poly.type
_entity_poly.pdbx_seq_one_letter_code
_entity_poly.pdbx_strand_id
1 'polypeptide(L)'
;MADRAAPPVPWTRWDRPVLWVRDPDDDPSTRTLLTGIADVDSGVVVVRTRPGNVTANELWLAVLGALGKPVDSDRFKVVPGPIIVARAARAWLIGHQPMDIVIDRAHRVPAKLQNELVAIAAAIPARLWLVDAGRKGDDHRIGVPDRLIHGKVRPSALKTLLPGQLPRPQWPAPIPDELPTADFLTFRSACARTLDRWSAKLVDQHWADANRYFQTIAPSLSPHPPAVVESSRLAVELARWIYQSASAGEALVTVRAAQAALLRNGLLLQHRPGNLGPQHLLSKATPQLIAALRTLFRPDAAAATLLELLMPGGLPGSWPARDVWPINAVDALGHNLLTSFGPVPVPRAAAPILLAQVAWRQAEGAQPAEPLLAVGQPRPFDPWQPSQELSRRTLSELSIATADTDARYPDPYGIRTAPGRSWLAQRHLSMTKADEHVPDHTHVRWQLDTR
;
A
#
# COMPACT_ATOMS: atom_id res chain seq x y z
N MET A 1 -25.36 -15.05 4.56
CA MET A 1 -24.40 -16.10 4.98
C MET A 1 -23.03 -15.46 5.03
N ALA A 2 -22.53 -15.18 6.23
CA ALA A 2 -21.23 -14.55 6.42
C ALA A 2 -20.14 -15.59 6.15
N ASP A 3 -19.42 -15.40 5.04
CA ASP A 3 -18.20 -16.13 4.74
C ASP A 3 -17.20 -15.77 5.84
N ARG A 4 -17.01 -16.68 6.81
CA ARG A 4 -15.96 -16.55 7.81
C ARG A 4 -14.65 -16.57 7.03
N ALA A 5 -14.03 -15.40 6.87
CA ALA A 5 -12.69 -15.29 6.34
C ALA A 5 -11.83 -16.38 7.01
N ALA A 6 -11.41 -17.36 6.21
CA ALA A 6 -10.53 -18.40 6.69
C ALA A 6 -9.31 -17.69 7.32
N PRO A 7 -8.83 -18.12 8.50
CA PRO A 7 -7.58 -17.59 9.03
C PRO A 7 -6.51 -17.73 7.93
N PRO A 8 -5.63 -16.74 7.76
CA PRO A 8 -4.62 -16.77 6.72
C PRO A 8 -3.91 -18.12 6.74
N VAL A 9 -3.79 -18.72 5.55
CA VAL A 9 -3.18 -20.04 5.33
C VAL A 9 -1.94 -20.14 6.23
N PRO A 10 -1.85 -21.17 7.10
CA PRO A 10 -0.70 -21.31 7.97
C PRO A 10 0.50 -21.59 7.07
N TRP A 11 1.30 -20.56 6.80
CA TRP A 11 2.67 -20.68 6.32
C TRP A 11 3.30 -21.81 7.11
N THR A 12 3.61 -22.91 6.43
CA THR A 12 4.00 -24.17 7.07
C THR A 12 5.16 -23.93 8.02
N ARG A 13 4.93 -24.42 9.24
CA ARG A 13 5.47 -23.96 10.53
C ARG A 13 6.97 -24.24 10.79
N TRP A 14 7.83 -24.42 9.79
CA TRP A 14 9.10 -25.15 9.99
C TRP A 14 10.42 -24.61 9.41
N ASP A 15 10.49 -23.49 8.67
CA ASP A 15 11.79 -22.98 8.15
C ASP A 15 12.01 -21.49 8.45
N ARG A 16 12.01 -21.08 9.73
CA ARG A 16 12.28 -19.69 10.13
C ARG A 16 13.66 -19.57 10.80
N PRO A 17 14.76 -19.61 10.01
CA PRO A 17 16.08 -19.71 10.56
C PRO A 17 16.54 -18.42 11.23
N VAL A 18 16.97 -18.55 12.50
CA VAL A 18 17.99 -17.65 13.04
C VAL A 18 19.32 -18.12 12.47
N LEU A 19 19.97 -17.28 11.68
CA LEU A 19 21.27 -17.53 11.07
C LEU A 19 22.34 -16.73 11.81
N TRP A 20 23.39 -17.41 12.23
CA TRP A 20 24.55 -16.78 12.84
C TRP A 20 25.62 -16.55 11.78
N VAL A 21 25.88 -15.29 11.45
CA VAL A 21 26.95 -14.89 10.54
C VAL A 21 28.21 -14.59 11.36
N ARG A 22 29.29 -15.34 11.15
CA ARG A 22 30.57 -15.12 11.85
C ARG A 22 31.45 -14.16 11.04
N ASP A 23 31.77 -13.00 11.59
CA ASP A 23 32.61 -11.96 10.99
C ASP A 23 33.69 -11.46 11.97
N PRO A 24 34.57 -12.34 12.49
CA PRO A 24 35.37 -12.10 13.70
C PRO A 24 36.34 -10.91 13.64
N ASP A 25 36.59 -10.38 12.44
CA ASP A 25 37.51 -9.27 12.19
C ASP A 25 36.78 -7.96 11.86
N ASP A 26 35.43 -7.92 11.94
CA ASP A 26 34.60 -6.76 11.60
C ASP A 26 34.95 -6.20 10.21
N ASP A 27 35.03 -7.11 9.24
CA ASP A 27 35.60 -6.85 7.91
C ASP A 27 34.88 -5.65 7.25
N PRO A 28 35.61 -4.60 6.83
CA PRO A 28 35.04 -3.50 6.04
C PRO A 28 34.20 -3.98 4.83
N SER A 29 34.56 -5.10 4.21
CA SER A 29 33.83 -5.69 3.09
C SER A 29 32.43 -6.16 3.49
N THR A 30 32.28 -6.77 4.68
CA THR A 30 30.99 -7.16 5.26
C THR A 30 30.14 -5.91 5.50
N ARG A 31 30.71 -4.83 6.02
CA ARG A 31 29.99 -3.57 6.24
C ARG A 31 29.52 -2.92 4.94
N THR A 32 30.34 -2.91 3.90
CA THR A 32 29.94 -2.45 2.55
C THR A 32 28.80 -3.30 2.01
N LEU A 33 28.88 -4.64 2.16
CA LEU A 33 27.81 -5.55 1.76
C LEU A 33 26.51 -5.27 2.53
N LEU A 34 26.57 -5.11 3.85
CA LEU A 34 25.42 -4.75 4.68
C LEU A 34 24.77 -3.43 4.23
N THR A 35 25.54 -2.48 3.70
CA THR A 35 24.99 -1.24 3.13
C THR A 35 24.27 -1.53 1.82
N GLY A 36 24.86 -2.36 0.96
CA GLY A 36 24.31 -2.70 -0.35
C GLY A 36 23.06 -3.57 -0.32
N ILE A 37 22.82 -4.34 0.75
CA ILE A 37 21.61 -5.18 0.90
C ILE A 37 20.47 -4.47 1.64
N ALA A 38 20.70 -3.29 2.24
CA ALA A 38 19.70 -2.59 3.04
C ALA A 38 18.64 -1.96 2.14
N ASP A 39 17.51 -2.64 1.99
CA ASP A 39 16.38 -2.19 1.17
C ASP A 39 15.07 -2.75 1.73
N VAL A 40 14.34 -1.88 2.44
CA VAL A 40 13.06 -2.22 3.07
C VAL A 40 12.01 -2.61 2.03
N ASP A 41 12.03 -2.00 0.84
CA ASP A 41 11.09 -2.31 -0.25
C ASP A 41 11.37 -3.67 -0.88
N SER A 42 12.64 -4.10 -0.90
CA SER A 42 13.03 -5.47 -1.24
C SER A 42 12.85 -6.46 -0.08
N GLY A 43 12.35 -6.01 1.08
CA GLY A 43 12.07 -6.87 2.23
C GLY A 43 13.27 -7.16 3.14
N VAL A 44 14.36 -6.38 3.05
CA VAL A 44 15.56 -6.55 3.88
C VAL A 44 15.76 -5.36 4.80
N VAL A 45 15.71 -5.59 6.11
CA VAL A 45 15.93 -4.57 7.14
C VAL A 45 17.28 -4.81 7.80
N VAL A 46 18.24 -3.89 7.62
CA VAL A 46 19.57 -3.97 8.24
C VAL A 46 19.66 -3.01 9.42
N VAL A 47 19.63 -3.55 10.63
CA VAL A 47 19.69 -2.83 11.89
C VAL A 47 21.15 -2.63 12.30
N ARG A 48 21.59 -1.38 12.35
CA ARG A 48 22.94 -1.00 12.79
C ARG A 48 22.88 -0.36 14.16
N THR A 49 23.41 -1.05 15.15
CA THR A 49 23.49 -0.53 16.51
C THR A 49 24.70 0.40 16.67
N ARG A 50 24.59 1.40 17.57
CA ARG A 50 25.72 2.28 17.89
C ARG A 50 26.84 1.48 18.60
N PRO A 51 28.11 1.91 18.48
CA PRO A 51 29.18 1.32 19.28
C PRO A 51 28.92 1.44 20.78
N GLY A 52 29.13 0.37 21.54
CA GLY A 52 28.94 0.34 23.00
C GLY A 52 27.92 -0.71 23.46
N ASN A 53 27.52 -0.62 24.73
CA ASN A 53 26.46 -1.46 25.31
C ASN A 53 25.11 -0.98 24.80
N VAL A 54 24.43 -1.80 24.00
CA VAL A 54 23.15 -1.43 23.38
C VAL A 54 22.02 -1.52 24.40
N THR A 55 21.40 -0.38 24.71
CA THR A 55 20.17 -0.34 25.50
C THR A 55 18.95 -0.74 24.68
N ALA A 56 17.84 -1.08 25.33
CA ALA A 56 16.58 -1.37 24.64
C ALA A 56 16.13 -0.22 23.75
N ASN A 57 16.21 1.02 24.25
CA ASN A 57 15.81 2.20 23.50
C ASN A 57 16.68 2.39 22.24
N GLU A 58 18.00 2.28 22.36
CA GLU A 58 18.92 2.42 21.22
C GLU A 58 18.69 1.35 20.15
N LEU A 59 18.41 0.11 20.55
CA LEU A 59 18.06 -0.94 19.59
C LEU A 59 16.80 -0.58 18.81
N TRP A 60 15.72 -0.18 19.49
CA TRP A 60 14.45 0.14 18.82
C TRP A 60 14.55 1.40 17.96
N LEU A 61 15.36 2.38 18.36
CA LEU A 61 15.72 3.53 17.53
C LEU A 61 16.49 3.09 16.27
N ALA A 62 17.45 2.15 16.40
CA ALA A 62 18.17 1.61 15.25
C ALA A 62 17.25 0.82 14.31
N VAL A 63 16.28 0.08 14.84
CA VAL A 63 15.25 -0.61 14.03
C VAL A 63 14.41 0.41 13.26
N LEU A 64 13.94 1.47 13.90
CA LEU A 64 13.20 2.54 13.23
C LEU A 64 14.02 3.23 12.15
N GLY A 65 15.29 3.53 12.44
CA GLY A 65 16.22 4.08 11.45
C GLY A 65 16.42 3.16 10.24
N ALA A 66 16.56 1.85 10.48
CA ALA A 66 16.66 0.84 9.43
C ALA A 66 15.37 0.73 8.59
N LEU A 67 14.22 1.09 9.16
CA LEU A 67 12.92 1.18 8.48
C LEU A 67 12.69 2.54 7.80
N GLY A 68 13.71 3.40 7.73
CA GLY A 68 13.63 4.73 7.11
C GLY A 68 12.83 5.75 7.93
N LYS A 69 12.61 5.51 9.22
CA LYS A 69 11.94 6.47 10.11
C LYS A 69 12.98 7.44 10.66
N PRO A 70 12.87 8.75 10.39
CA PRO A 70 13.80 9.72 10.94
C PRO A 70 13.53 9.81 12.45
N VAL A 71 14.46 9.29 13.25
CA VAL A 71 14.43 9.49 14.70
C VAL A 71 15.49 10.52 15.08
N ASP A 72 15.26 11.73 14.60
CA ASP A 72 16.11 12.88 14.86
C ASP A 72 15.58 13.65 16.08
N SER A 73 16.41 13.81 17.11
CA SER A 73 16.06 14.58 18.30
C SER A 73 15.63 16.01 17.96
N ASP A 74 16.14 16.58 16.87
CA ASP A 74 15.86 17.97 16.50
C ASP A 74 14.46 18.14 15.90
N ARG A 75 13.91 17.07 15.27
CA ARG A 75 12.53 17.05 14.75
C ARG A 75 11.52 16.77 15.85
N PHE A 76 11.89 16.00 16.87
CA PHE A 76 11.01 15.71 17.98
C PHE A 76 11.14 16.79 19.07
N LYS A 77 10.18 17.72 19.13
CA LYS A 77 10.06 18.67 20.26
C LYS A 77 10.10 17.96 21.64
N VAL A 78 9.66 16.71 21.69
CA VAL A 78 9.77 15.82 22.84
C VAL A 78 10.18 14.44 22.34
N VAL A 79 11.35 13.95 22.77
CA VAL A 79 11.82 12.59 22.46
C VAL A 79 10.81 11.59 23.00
N PRO A 80 10.23 10.71 22.16
CA PRO A 80 9.29 9.70 22.64
C PRO A 80 9.93 8.79 23.69
N GLY A 81 9.17 8.44 24.72
CA GLY A 81 9.66 7.52 25.75
C GLY A 81 9.96 6.11 25.20
N PRO A 82 10.82 5.32 25.85
CA PRO A 82 11.29 4.02 25.32
C PRO A 82 10.19 3.03 24.96
N ILE A 83 9.07 3.05 25.70
CA ILE A 83 7.91 2.19 25.44
C ILE A 83 7.27 2.52 24.09
N ILE A 84 7.12 3.81 23.78
CA ILE A 84 6.51 4.30 22.53
C ILE A 84 7.42 3.97 21.35
N VAL A 85 8.74 4.17 21.51
CA VAL A 85 9.74 3.83 20.49
C VAL A 85 9.71 2.32 20.19
N ALA A 86 9.73 1.47 21.22
CA ALA A 86 9.66 0.02 21.06
C ALA A 86 8.37 -0.42 20.36
N ARG A 87 7.22 0.17 20.76
CA ARG A 87 5.93 -0.11 20.13
C ARG A 87 5.93 0.30 18.66
N ALA A 88 6.47 1.46 18.33
CA ALA A 88 6.54 1.96 16.95
C ALA A 88 7.40 1.06 16.07
N ALA A 89 8.58 0.67 16.57
CA ALA A 89 9.50 -0.20 15.86
C ALA A 89 8.85 -1.56 15.55
N ARG A 90 8.18 -2.17 16.54
CA ARG A 90 7.47 -3.44 16.38
C ARG A 90 6.30 -3.32 15.40
N ALA A 91 5.49 -2.28 15.54
CA ALA A 91 4.37 -2.01 14.64
C ALA A 91 4.83 -1.87 13.19
N TRP A 92 5.88 -1.09 12.94
CA TRP A 92 6.42 -0.94 11.59
C TRP A 92 7.10 -2.19 11.05
N LEU A 93 7.82 -2.98 11.86
CA LEU A 93 8.33 -4.30 11.43
C LEU A 93 7.17 -5.22 11.00
N ILE A 94 6.09 -5.28 11.79
CA ILE A 94 4.91 -6.07 11.45
C ILE A 94 4.21 -5.53 10.21
N GLY A 95 4.14 -4.20 10.04
CA GLY A 95 3.55 -3.59 8.86
C GLY A 95 4.34 -3.86 7.59
N HIS A 96 5.67 -3.75 7.64
CA HIS A 96 6.53 -3.99 6.48
C HIS A 96 6.66 -5.47 6.12
N GLN A 97 6.49 -6.38 7.09
CA GLN A 97 6.66 -7.82 6.90
C GLN A 97 7.95 -8.17 6.14
N PRO A 98 9.14 -7.65 6.56
CA PRO A 98 10.38 -7.95 5.87
C PRO A 98 10.63 -9.46 5.82
N MET A 99 11.21 -9.93 4.73
CA MET A 99 11.63 -11.31 4.57
C MET A 99 12.91 -11.60 5.37
N ASP A 100 13.74 -10.57 5.58
CA ASP A 100 15.03 -10.67 6.26
C ASP A 100 15.26 -9.49 7.20
N ILE A 101 15.60 -9.79 8.46
CA ILE A 101 16.07 -8.82 9.44
C ILE A 101 17.53 -9.16 9.74
N VAL A 102 18.43 -8.22 9.49
CA VAL A 102 19.87 -8.38 9.73
C VAL A 102 20.29 -7.47 10.87
N ILE A 103 20.82 -8.04 11.95
CA ILE A 103 21.35 -7.29 13.10
C ILE A 103 22.86 -7.25 12.97
N ASP A 104 23.38 -6.08 12.62
CA ASP A 104 24.82 -5.83 12.60
C ASP A 104 25.38 -5.81 14.03
N ARG A 105 26.54 -6.44 14.22
CA ARG A 105 27.23 -6.60 15.51
C ARG A 105 26.31 -7.09 16.64
N ALA A 106 25.53 -8.13 16.34
CA ALA A 106 24.54 -8.72 17.24
C ALA A 106 25.12 -9.15 18.60
N HIS A 107 26.41 -9.48 18.69
CA HIS A 107 27.08 -9.81 19.97
C HIS A 107 27.04 -8.66 20.99
N ARG A 108 26.81 -7.41 20.57
CA ARG A 108 26.69 -6.23 21.45
C ARG A 108 25.27 -6.02 21.98
N VAL A 109 24.29 -6.72 21.41
CA VAL A 109 22.90 -6.64 21.83
C VAL A 109 22.69 -7.58 23.02
N PRO A 110 22.16 -7.12 24.16
CA PRO A 110 21.84 -8.00 25.29
C PRO A 110 20.98 -9.21 24.87
N ALA A 111 21.28 -10.39 25.43
CA ALA A 111 20.57 -11.65 25.11
C ALA A 111 19.04 -11.53 25.20
N LYS A 112 18.54 -10.80 26.20
CA LYS A 112 17.11 -10.51 26.35
C LYS A 112 16.53 -9.84 25.10
N LEU A 113 17.21 -8.83 24.55
CA LEU A 113 16.76 -8.10 23.37
C LEU A 113 16.94 -8.93 22.09
N GLN A 114 17.98 -9.76 22.00
CA GLN A 114 18.10 -10.74 20.90
C GLN A 114 16.91 -11.70 20.89
N ASN A 115 16.50 -12.21 22.05
CA ASN A 115 15.32 -13.09 22.17
C ASN A 115 14.01 -12.36 21.83
N GLU A 116 13.88 -11.06 22.16
CA GLU A 116 12.75 -10.25 21.70
C GLU A 116 12.72 -10.11 20.17
N LEU A 117 13.87 -9.91 19.52
CA LEU A 117 13.97 -9.87 18.06
C LEU A 117 13.65 -11.23 17.43
N VAL A 118 14.08 -12.34 18.02
CA VAL A 118 13.71 -13.69 17.60
C VAL A 118 12.20 -13.88 17.69
N ALA A 119 11.57 -13.45 18.78
CA ALA A 119 10.11 -13.54 18.95
C ALA A 119 9.37 -12.72 17.90
N ILE A 120 9.86 -11.51 17.57
CA ILE A 120 9.27 -10.68 16.51
C ILE A 120 9.45 -11.33 15.15
N ALA A 121 10.67 -11.77 14.79
CA ALA A 121 10.94 -12.45 13.54
C ALA A 121 10.09 -13.73 13.39
N ALA A 122 9.79 -14.41 14.50
CA ALA A 122 8.88 -15.56 14.51
C ALA A 122 7.40 -15.17 14.37
N ALA A 123 7.00 -13.93 14.68
CA ALA A 123 5.63 -13.46 14.50
C ALA A 123 5.32 -13.00 13.06
N ILE A 124 6.35 -12.67 12.29
CA ILE A 124 6.25 -12.24 10.88
C ILE A 124 6.95 -13.28 9.97
N PRO A 125 6.81 -13.23 8.63
CA PRO A 125 7.50 -14.18 7.75
C PRO A 125 8.99 -13.86 7.54
N ALA A 126 9.72 -13.46 8.60
CA ALA A 126 11.12 -12.99 8.51
C ALA A 126 12.13 -14.05 8.96
N ARG A 127 13.30 -14.05 8.31
CA ARG A 127 14.54 -14.69 8.80
C ARG A 127 15.35 -13.69 9.61
N LEU A 128 16.00 -14.15 10.68
CA LEU A 128 16.84 -13.29 11.52
C LEU A 128 18.31 -13.64 11.32
N TRP A 129 19.08 -12.68 10.82
CA TRP A 129 20.52 -12.80 10.63
C TRP A 129 21.24 -12.04 11.73
N LEU A 130 22.02 -12.76 12.54
CA LEU A 130 22.79 -12.20 13.64
C LEU A 130 24.26 -12.16 13.24
N VAL A 131 24.75 -10.97 12.89
CA VAL A 131 26.15 -10.76 12.49
C VAL A 131 27.01 -10.58 13.72
N ASP A 132 27.87 -11.55 13.98
CA ASP A 132 28.80 -11.54 15.10
C ASP A 132 30.19 -11.11 14.64
N ALA A 133 30.50 -9.85 14.90
CA ALA A 133 31.83 -9.29 14.69
C ALA A 133 32.75 -9.30 15.93
N GLY A 134 32.52 -10.22 16.88
CA GLY A 134 33.34 -10.38 18.07
C GLY A 134 34.67 -11.08 17.74
N ARG A 135 35.77 -10.67 18.40
CA ARG A 135 37.09 -11.25 18.15
C ARG A 135 37.13 -12.72 18.56
N LYS A 136 37.94 -13.51 17.84
CA LYS A 136 38.17 -14.92 18.16
C LYS A 136 38.77 -15.06 19.56
N GLY A 137 38.03 -15.68 20.48
CA GLY A 137 38.47 -15.90 21.87
C GLY A 137 37.71 -15.09 22.91
N ASP A 138 36.97 -14.06 22.49
CA ASP A 138 35.99 -13.43 23.36
C ASP A 138 34.81 -14.40 23.50
N ASP A 139 34.42 -14.71 24.74
CA ASP A 139 33.25 -15.57 25.05
C ASP A 139 31.90 -14.89 24.71
N HIS A 140 31.93 -13.85 23.88
CA HIS A 140 30.78 -13.11 23.37
C HIS A 140 30.00 -13.97 22.38
N ARG A 141 29.21 -14.90 22.92
CA ARG A 141 28.26 -15.69 22.16
C ARG A 141 27.01 -14.85 21.91
N ILE A 142 26.44 -15.04 20.72
CA ILE A 142 25.03 -14.75 20.47
C ILE A 142 24.21 -15.36 21.61
N GLY A 143 23.44 -14.53 22.31
CA GLY A 143 22.69 -14.92 23.50
C GLY A 143 21.39 -15.66 23.20
N VAL A 144 21.18 -16.04 21.95
CA VAL A 144 20.05 -16.85 21.49
C VAL A 144 20.36 -18.32 21.78
N PRO A 145 19.42 -19.09 22.38
CA PRO A 145 19.58 -20.52 22.60
C PRO A 145 19.98 -21.26 21.32
N ASP A 146 21.00 -22.14 21.40
CA ASP A 146 21.52 -22.88 20.24
C ASP A 146 20.44 -23.62 19.44
N ARG A 147 19.40 -24.14 20.12
CA ARG A 147 18.25 -24.81 19.47
C ARG A 147 17.45 -23.93 18.50
N LEU A 148 17.57 -22.61 18.62
CA LEU A 148 16.92 -21.65 17.73
C LEU A 148 17.86 -21.24 16.58
N ILE A 149 19.16 -21.48 16.69
CA ILE A 149 20.15 -21.19 15.65
C ILE A 149 20.14 -22.34 14.65
N HIS A 150 19.71 -22.05 13.43
CA HIS A 150 19.55 -23.07 12.39
C HIS A 150 20.84 -23.30 11.60
N GLY A 151 21.72 -22.30 11.56
CA GLY A 151 22.96 -22.40 10.81
C GLY A 151 23.98 -21.35 11.22
N LYS A 152 25.25 -21.75 11.16
CA LYS A 152 26.40 -20.85 11.22
C LYS A 152 26.90 -20.66 9.79
N VAL A 153 26.90 -19.42 9.31
CA VAL A 153 27.23 -19.07 7.92
C VAL A 153 28.37 -18.06 7.87
N ARG A 154 29.04 -17.99 6.72
CA ARG A 154 30.08 -16.98 6.45
C ARG A 154 29.45 -15.67 5.96
N PRO A 155 30.15 -14.52 6.05
CA PRO A 155 29.63 -13.24 5.57
C PRO A 155 29.23 -13.26 4.09
N SER A 156 29.89 -14.08 3.26
CA SER A 156 29.53 -14.27 1.85
C SER A 156 28.10 -14.76 1.62
N ALA A 157 27.45 -15.41 2.61
CA ALA A 157 26.07 -15.84 2.52
C ALA A 157 25.08 -14.65 2.47
N LEU A 158 25.45 -13.49 3.02
CA LEU A 158 24.66 -12.26 2.93
C LEU A 158 24.49 -11.77 1.49
N LYS A 159 25.35 -12.20 0.54
CA LYS A 159 25.20 -11.87 -0.88
C LYS A 159 23.89 -12.40 -1.47
N THR A 160 23.29 -13.44 -0.88
CA THR A 160 21.98 -13.96 -1.28
C THR A 160 20.84 -12.97 -1.03
N LEU A 161 21.08 -11.97 -0.18
CA LEU A 161 20.14 -10.88 0.14
C LEU A 161 20.29 -9.68 -0.79
N LEU A 162 21.18 -9.72 -1.78
CA LEU A 162 21.32 -8.62 -2.72
C LEU A 162 19.99 -8.41 -3.49
N PRO A 163 19.54 -7.17 -3.71
CA PRO A 163 18.21 -6.88 -4.25
C PRO A 163 17.91 -7.51 -5.62
N GLY A 164 18.91 -7.93 -6.40
CA GLY A 164 18.74 -8.65 -7.67
C GLY A 164 18.75 -10.19 -7.57
N GLN A 165 19.08 -10.76 -6.40
CA GLN A 165 19.09 -12.20 -6.17
C GLN A 165 17.85 -12.70 -5.43
N LEU A 166 17.21 -11.83 -4.65
CA LEU A 166 15.91 -12.16 -4.06
C LEU A 166 14.88 -12.25 -5.19
N PRO A 167 13.97 -13.26 -5.17
CA PRO A 167 12.78 -13.20 -5.98
C PRO A 167 11.98 -12.00 -5.47
N ARG A 168 12.26 -10.82 -6.02
CA ARG A 168 11.38 -9.66 -5.85
C ARG A 168 10.00 -10.17 -6.22
N PRO A 169 8.92 -9.80 -5.50
CA PRO A 169 7.63 -9.80 -6.15
C PRO A 169 7.86 -9.00 -7.44
N GLN A 170 7.88 -9.69 -8.59
CA GLN A 170 8.17 -9.05 -9.86
C GLN A 170 6.98 -8.15 -10.13
N TRP A 171 7.06 -6.93 -9.62
CA TRP A 171 6.12 -5.91 -9.98
C TRP A 171 6.33 -5.71 -11.47
N PRO A 172 5.28 -5.88 -12.29
CA PRO A 172 5.41 -5.55 -13.69
C PRO A 172 5.96 -4.12 -13.76
N ALA A 173 6.94 -3.90 -14.64
CA ALA A 173 7.46 -2.56 -14.83
C ALA A 173 6.27 -1.62 -15.09
N PRO A 174 6.23 -0.43 -14.45
CA PRO A 174 5.09 0.45 -14.60
C PRO A 174 4.95 0.85 -16.07
N ILE A 175 3.71 0.94 -16.54
CA ILE A 175 3.43 1.47 -17.88
C ILE A 175 3.85 2.96 -17.88
N PRO A 176 4.56 3.45 -18.90
CA PRO A 176 4.96 4.86 -18.97
C PRO A 176 3.76 5.81 -18.84
N ASP A 177 3.94 6.94 -18.15
CA ASP A 177 2.87 7.95 -18.01
C ASP A 177 2.56 8.66 -19.33
N GLU A 178 3.56 8.77 -20.21
CA GLU A 178 3.45 9.37 -21.53
C GLU A 178 2.90 8.35 -22.53
N LEU A 179 1.57 8.29 -22.65
CA LEU A 179 0.87 7.47 -23.63
C LEU A 179 0.19 8.36 -24.70
N PRO A 180 -0.02 7.84 -25.92
CA PRO A 180 -0.77 8.55 -26.95
C PRO A 180 -2.17 8.96 -26.48
N THR A 181 -2.59 10.18 -26.83
CA THR A 181 -3.93 10.73 -26.52
C THR A 181 -5.04 10.19 -27.43
N ALA A 182 -4.74 9.17 -28.24
CA ALA A 182 -5.66 8.52 -29.16
C ALA A 182 -6.96 8.05 -28.47
N ASP A 183 -8.05 8.01 -29.24
CA ASP A 183 -9.32 7.44 -28.81
C ASP A 183 -9.20 5.96 -28.47
N PHE A 184 -10.17 5.41 -27.74
CA PHE A 184 -10.12 4.01 -27.29
C PHE A 184 -10.19 2.97 -28.43
N LEU A 185 -10.63 3.35 -29.64
CA LEU A 185 -10.68 2.46 -30.80
C LEU A 185 -9.30 2.28 -31.45
N THR A 186 -8.49 3.34 -31.44
CA THR A 186 -7.15 3.38 -32.06
C THR A 186 -6.01 3.33 -31.05
N PHE A 187 -6.29 3.47 -29.76
CA PHE A 187 -5.31 3.58 -28.67
C PHE A 187 -4.24 2.48 -28.68
N ARG A 188 -4.62 1.19 -28.72
CA ARG A 188 -3.65 0.09 -28.72
C ARG A 188 -2.70 0.15 -29.91
N SER A 189 -3.21 0.46 -31.10
CA SER A 189 -2.41 0.61 -32.31
C SER A 189 -1.48 1.82 -32.22
N ALA A 190 -1.94 2.93 -31.64
CA ALA A 190 -1.10 4.08 -31.37
C ALA A 190 0.05 3.75 -30.40
N CYS A 191 -0.24 3.06 -29.29
CA CYS A 191 0.80 2.60 -28.35
C CYS A 191 1.81 1.67 -29.03
N ALA A 192 1.35 0.69 -29.81
CA ALA A 192 2.23 -0.25 -30.51
C ALA A 192 3.18 0.42 -31.52
N ARG A 193 2.82 1.59 -32.08
CA ARG A 193 3.65 2.35 -33.02
C ARG A 193 4.64 3.29 -32.33
N THR A 194 4.37 3.72 -31.11
CA THR A 194 5.09 4.82 -30.44
C THR A 194 5.99 4.33 -29.29
N LEU A 195 5.58 3.28 -28.60
CA LEU A 195 6.32 2.71 -27.47
C LEU A 195 7.34 1.67 -27.95
N ASP A 196 8.35 1.42 -27.11
CA ASP A 196 9.22 0.27 -27.31
C ASP A 196 8.43 -1.06 -27.16
N ARG A 197 9.00 -2.15 -27.69
CA ARG A 197 8.33 -3.45 -27.77
C ARG A 197 7.91 -3.99 -26.40
N TRP A 198 8.67 -3.73 -25.35
CA TRP A 198 8.36 -4.20 -24.01
C TRP A 198 7.21 -3.41 -23.40
N SER A 199 7.27 -2.08 -23.45
CA SER A 199 6.20 -1.22 -22.97
C SER A 199 4.88 -1.45 -23.70
N ALA A 200 4.93 -1.62 -25.04
CA ALA A 200 3.75 -1.96 -25.83
C ALA A 200 3.11 -3.30 -25.40
N LYS A 201 3.92 -4.31 -25.07
CA LYS A 201 3.44 -5.60 -24.56
C LYS A 201 2.78 -5.46 -23.18
N LEU A 202 3.32 -4.63 -22.30
CA LEU A 202 2.73 -4.35 -20.99
C LEU A 202 1.37 -3.66 -21.13
N VAL A 203 1.28 -2.63 -21.98
CA VAL A 203 0.02 -1.96 -22.31
C VAL A 203 -1.01 -2.97 -22.84
N ASP A 204 -0.59 -3.86 -23.75
CA ASP A 204 -1.49 -4.83 -24.36
C ASP A 204 -2.06 -5.83 -23.35
N GLN A 205 -1.19 -6.36 -22.49
CA GLN A 205 -1.59 -7.28 -21.42
C GLN A 205 -2.56 -6.62 -20.45
N HIS A 206 -2.23 -5.42 -19.95
CA HIS A 206 -3.08 -4.69 -19.01
C HIS A 206 -4.43 -4.32 -19.63
N TRP A 207 -4.41 -3.86 -20.89
CA TRP A 207 -5.65 -3.58 -21.63
C TRP A 207 -6.50 -4.84 -21.76
N ALA A 208 -5.91 -5.99 -22.10
CA ALA A 208 -6.65 -7.22 -22.29
C ALA A 208 -7.32 -7.70 -21.00
N ASP A 209 -6.62 -7.61 -19.87
CA ASP A 209 -7.14 -8.02 -18.56
C ASP A 209 -8.25 -7.06 -18.09
N ALA A 210 -8.05 -5.75 -18.18
CA ALA A 210 -9.06 -4.76 -17.85
C ALA A 210 -10.29 -4.87 -18.77
N ASN A 211 -10.09 -4.98 -20.09
CA ASN A 211 -11.20 -5.10 -21.05
C ASN A 211 -12.00 -6.39 -20.81
N ARG A 212 -11.33 -7.53 -20.56
CA ARG A 212 -12.00 -8.78 -20.20
C ARG A 212 -12.84 -8.60 -18.94
N TYR A 213 -12.29 -7.96 -17.91
CA TYR A 213 -13.02 -7.68 -16.67
C TYR A 213 -14.25 -6.79 -16.91
N PHE A 214 -14.09 -5.66 -17.60
CA PHE A 214 -15.22 -4.76 -17.86
C PHE A 214 -16.30 -5.39 -18.75
N GLN A 215 -15.93 -6.32 -19.64
CA GLN A 215 -16.89 -7.09 -20.42
C GLN A 215 -17.76 -8.02 -19.54
N THR A 216 -17.24 -8.54 -18.42
CA THR A 216 -18.05 -9.41 -17.55
C THR A 216 -19.06 -8.62 -16.72
N ILE A 217 -18.75 -7.38 -16.35
CA ILE A 217 -19.67 -6.56 -15.56
C ILE A 217 -20.62 -5.72 -16.42
N ALA A 218 -20.24 -5.39 -17.66
CA ALA A 218 -21.03 -4.53 -18.56
C ALA A 218 -22.49 -4.97 -18.75
N PRO A 219 -22.83 -6.27 -18.90
CA PRO A 219 -24.23 -6.70 -18.99
C PRO A 219 -25.08 -6.29 -17.79
N SER A 220 -24.47 -6.26 -16.60
CA SER A 220 -25.11 -5.86 -15.34
C SER A 220 -25.16 -4.34 -15.11
N LEU A 221 -24.57 -3.57 -16.02
CA LEU A 221 -24.68 -2.11 -16.10
C LEU A 221 -25.73 -1.68 -17.13
N SER A 222 -26.46 -2.64 -17.73
CA SER A 222 -27.45 -2.36 -18.77
C SER A 222 -28.50 -1.38 -18.27
N PRO A 223 -28.81 -0.33 -19.04
CA PRO A 223 -29.55 0.82 -18.58
C PRO A 223 -31.02 0.48 -18.40
N HIS A 224 -31.39 0.00 -17.21
CA HIS A 224 -32.77 -0.06 -16.77
C HIS A 224 -32.97 1.07 -15.74
N PRO A 225 -34.03 1.88 -15.85
CA PRO A 225 -34.29 2.87 -14.81
C PRO A 225 -34.38 2.17 -13.44
N PRO A 226 -33.67 2.65 -12.40
CA PRO A 226 -33.04 3.99 -12.29
C PRO A 226 -31.53 4.05 -12.58
N ALA A 227 -31.15 4.84 -13.60
CA ALA A 227 -29.77 5.05 -14.11
C ALA A 227 -28.72 5.55 -13.07
N VAL A 228 -29.15 6.01 -11.89
CA VAL A 228 -28.27 6.55 -10.84
C VAL A 228 -27.46 5.44 -10.14
N VAL A 229 -28.06 4.26 -9.93
CA VAL A 229 -27.41 3.15 -9.20
C VAL A 229 -26.33 2.49 -10.07
N GLU A 230 -26.58 2.36 -11.38
CA GLU A 230 -25.67 1.73 -12.34
C GLU A 230 -24.36 2.51 -12.52
N SER A 231 -24.46 3.84 -12.57
CA SER A 231 -23.30 4.74 -12.64
C SER A 231 -22.39 4.61 -11.41
N SER A 232 -22.97 4.30 -10.25
CA SER A 232 -22.24 4.15 -9.00
C SER A 232 -21.44 2.85 -8.96
N ARG A 233 -22.01 1.75 -9.47
CA ARG A 233 -21.30 0.47 -9.60
C ARG A 233 -20.11 0.57 -10.55
N LEU A 234 -20.30 1.16 -11.74
CA LEU A 234 -19.18 1.37 -12.67
C LEU A 234 -18.09 2.24 -12.04
N ALA A 235 -18.47 3.30 -11.33
CA ALA A 235 -17.51 4.16 -10.65
C ALA A 235 -16.68 3.39 -9.61
N VAL A 236 -17.30 2.52 -8.79
CA VAL A 236 -16.60 1.67 -7.82
C VAL A 236 -15.64 0.70 -8.49
N GLU A 237 -16.05 0.08 -9.59
CA GLU A 237 -15.18 -0.86 -10.30
C GLU A 237 -14.02 -0.17 -11.04
N LEU A 238 -14.27 0.97 -11.68
CA LEU A 238 -13.20 1.80 -12.26
C LEU A 238 -12.25 2.33 -11.17
N ALA A 239 -12.78 2.84 -10.06
CA ALA A 239 -11.97 3.30 -8.95
C ALA A 239 -11.10 2.18 -8.41
N ARG A 240 -11.64 0.95 -8.33
CA ARG A 240 -10.88 -0.19 -7.85
C ARG A 240 -9.62 -0.44 -8.68
N TRP A 241 -9.76 -0.48 -10.01
CA TRP A 241 -8.63 -0.67 -10.92
C TRP A 241 -7.68 0.53 -10.93
N ILE A 242 -8.22 1.75 -10.97
CA ILE A 242 -7.40 2.97 -11.04
C ILE A 242 -6.59 3.19 -9.76
N TYR A 243 -7.14 2.87 -8.58
CA TYR A 243 -6.42 3.03 -7.31
C TYR A 243 -5.31 1.99 -7.12
N GLN A 244 -5.36 0.89 -7.87
CA GLN A 244 -4.31 -0.13 -7.91
C GLN A 244 -3.27 0.14 -9.00
N SER A 245 -3.52 1.11 -9.90
CA SER A 245 -2.61 1.45 -10.98
C SER A 245 -1.30 2.03 -10.42
N ALA A 246 -0.17 1.52 -10.91
CA ALA A 246 1.16 1.97 -10.50
C ALA A 246 1.55 3.32 -11.14
N SER A 247 0.88 3.70 -12.22
CA SER A 247 1.19 4.89 -13.01
C SER A 247 -0.07 5.51 -13.63
N ALA A 248 0.01 6.77 -14.05
CA ALA A 248 -1.07 7.45 -14.75
C ALA A 248 -1.34 6.81 -16.12
N GLY A 249 -0.28 6.27 -16.74
CA GLY A 249 -0.39 5.47 -17.96
C GLY A 249 -1.26 4.24 -17.76
N GLU A 250 -1.03 3.47 -16.70
CA GLU A 250 -1.83 2.27 -16.38
C GLU A 250 -3.31 2.61 -16.10
N ALA A 251 -3.56 3.72 -15.39
CA ALA A 251 -4.93 4.22 -15.19
C ALA A 251 -5.61 4.60 -16.51
N LEU A 252 -4.89 5.25 -17.44
CA LEU A 252 -5.41 5.56 -18.76
C LEU A 252 -5.70 4.30 -19.58
N VAL A 253 -4.80 3.31 -19.58
CA VAL A 253 -5.03 2.03 -20.26
C VAL A 253 -6.29 1.35 -19.72
N THR A 254 -6.48 1.36 -18.41
CA THR A 254 -7.70 0.86 -17.74
C THR A 254 -8.95 1.57 -18.26
N VAL A 255 -8.95 2.90 -18.31
CA VAL A 255 -10.07 3.68 -18.83
C VAL A 255 -10.33 3.32 -20.29
N ARG A 256 -9.30 3.28 -21.15
CA ARG A 256 -9.44 2.92 -22.58
C ARG A 256 -9.99 1.50 -22.77
N ALA A 257 -9.57 0.55 -21.94
CA ALA A 257 -10.07 -0.82 -21.93
C ALA A 257 -11.54 -0.88 -21.50
N ALA A 258 -11.93 -0.13 -20.45
CA ALA A 258 -13.31 -0.02 -20.01
C ALA A 258 -14.21 0.61 -21.08
N GLN A 259 -13.76 1.68 -21.76
CA GLN A 259 -14.50 2.29 -22.86
C GLN A 259 -14.79 1.30 -23.99
N ALA A 260 -13.80 0.52 -24.40
CA ALA A 260 -13.96 -0.50 -25.43
C ALA A 260 -14.91 -1.64 -25.00
N ALA A 261 -14.79 -2.10 -23.75
CA ALA A 261 -15.65 -3.14 -23.19
C ALA A 261 -17.12 -2.71 -23.07
N LEU A 262 -17.36 -1.49 -22.61
CA LEU A 262 -18.70 -0.92 -22.43
C LEU A 262 -19.37 -0.65 -23.78
N LEU A 263 -18.61 -0.18 -24.78
CA LEU A 263 -19.17 0.09 -26.11
C LEU A 263 -19.80 -1.17 -26.73
N ARG A 264 -19.17 -2.34 -26.54
CA ARG A 264 -19.70 -3.63 -27.03
C ARG A 264 -21.05 -3.99 -26.42
N ASN A 265 -21.43 -3.36 -25.31
CA ASN A 265 -22.70 -3.56 -24.62
C ASN A 265 -23.63 -2.34 -24.78
N GLY A 266 -23.40 -1.48 -25.78
CA GLY A 266 -24.25 -0.32 -26.05
C GLY A 266 -24.09 0.84 -25.04
N LEU A 267 -23.02 0.83 -24.25
CA LEU A 267 -22.71 1.88 -23.27
C LEU A 267 -21.49 2.68 -23.73
N LEU A 268 -21.62 4.00 -23.81
CA LEU A 268 -20.52 4.89 -24.17
C LEU A 268 -19.96 5.56 -22.90
N LEU A 269 -18.80 5.08 -22.44
CA LEU A 269 -17.99 5.80 -21.45
C LEU A 269 -17.13 6.84 -22.19
N GLN A 270 -17.35 8.11 -21.88
CA GLN A 270 -16.59 9.23 -22.45
C GLN A 270 -15.56 9.71 -21.44
N HIS A 271 -14.35 10.01 -21.91
CA HIS A 271 -13.27 10.61 -21.12
C HIS A 271 -12.86 11.92 -21.77
N ARG A 272 -13.10 13.04 -21.09
CA ARG A 272 -12.92 14.41 -21.61
C ARG A 272 -11.97 15.23 -20.73
N PRO A 273 -10.68 14.87 -20.66
CA PRO A 273 -9.75 15.44 -19.69
C PRO A 273 -9.44 16.93 -19.92
N GLY A 274 -9.84 17.52 -21.05
CA GLY A 274 -9.48 18.89 -21.41
C GLY A 274 -7.96 19.04 -21.55
N ASN A 275 -7.38 20.01 -20.85
CA ASN A 275 -5.92 20.22 -20.82
C ASN A 275 -5.21 19.41 -19.71
N LEU A 276 -5.94 18.54 -19.00
CA LEU A 276 -5.36 17.75 -17.92
C LEU A 276 -4.67 16.51 -18.51
N GLY A 277 -3.40 16.30 -18.16
CA GLY A 277 -2.71 15.03 -18.42
C GLY A 277 -3.35 13.87 -17.63
N PRO A 278 -2.98 12.60 -17.90
CA PRO A 278 -3.62 11.42 -17.28
C PRO A 278 -3.50 11.36 -15.75
N GLN A 279 -2.65 12.20 -15.17
CA GLN A 279 -2.44 12.38 -13.73
C GLN A 279 -3.76 12.60 -12.94
N HIS A 280 -4.78 13.22 -13.54
CA HIS A 280 -6.08 13.46 -12.89
C HIS A 280 -6.87 12.16 -12.61
N LEU A 281 -6.52 11.05 -13.26
CA LEU A 281 -7.17 9.76 -13.03
C LEU A 281 -6.74 9.14 -11.70
N LEU A 282 -5.48 9.34 -11.31
CA LEU A 282 -4.85 8.64 -10.19
C LEU A 282 -5.53 8.93 -8.84
N SER A 283 -5.30 7.99 -7.91
CA SER A 283 -5.55 8.25 -6.49
C SER A 283 -4.66 9.40 -6.00
N LYS A 284 -5.18 10.21 -5.07
CA LYS A 284 -4.38 11.21 -4.38
C LYS A 284 -3.32 10.56 -3.47
N ALA A 285 -3.44 9.28 -3.14
CA ALA A 285 -2.39 8.50 -2.50
C ALA A 285 -1.32 8.09 -3.53
N THR A 286 -0.57 9.07 -4.05
CA THR A 286 0.49 8.82 -5.04
C THR A 286 1.64 8.01 -4.43
N PRO A 287 2.45 7.29 -5.23
CA PRO A 287 3.62 6.58 -4.72
C PRO A 287 4.58 7.46 -3.90
N GLN A 288 4.80 8.70 -4.33
CA GLN A 288 5.65 9.67 -3.63
C GLN A 288 5.07 10.06 -2.27
N LEU A 289 3.76 10.29 -2.21
CA LEU A 289 3.07 10.61 -0.96
C LEU A 289 3.06 9.42 0.00
N ILE A 290 2.82 8.21 -0.51
CA ILE A 290 2.91 6.98 0.28
C ILE A 290 4.31 6.78 0.82
N ALA A 291 5.35 7.00 0.01
CA ALA A 291 6.74 6.94 0.46
C ALA A 291 7.01 7.95 1.58
N ALA A 292 6.52 9.19 1.44
CA ALA A 292 6.62 10.21 2.49
C ALA A 292 5.88 9.80 3.77
N LEU A 293 4.64 9.29 3.68
CA LEU A 293 3.87 8.80 4.83
C LEU A 293 4.56 7.62 5.52
N ARG A 294 5.21 6.75 4.75
CA ARG A 294 6.04 5.68 5.28
C ARG A 294 7.30 6.16 5.98
N THR A 295 7.68 7.44 5.93
CA THR A 295 8.76 7.94 6.78
C THR A 295 8.27 8.30 8.19
N LEU A 296 6.95 8.47 8.39
CA LEU A 296 6.42 8.94 9.67
C LEU A 296 6.69 7.95 10.79
N PHE A 297 7.11 8.48 11.94
CA PHE A 297 7.36 7.68 13.14
C PHE A 297 6.08 7.04 13.67
N ARG A 298 4.97 7.80 13.76
CA ARG A 298 3.70 7.29 14.31
C ARG A 298 2.86 6.61 13.22
N PRO A 299 2.47 5.33 13.41
CA PRO A 299 1.58 4.65 12.45
C PRO A 299 0.20 5.29 12.32
N ASP A 300 -0.35 5.86 13.40
CA ASP A 300 -1.70 6.44 13.40
C ASP A 300 -1.80 7.71 12.54
N ALA A 301 -0.80 8.59 12.59
CA ALA A 301 -0.72 9.77 11.74
C ALA A 301 -0.61 9.39 10.25
N ALA A 302 0.23 8.39 9.94
CA ALA A 302 0.38 7.87 8.59
C ALA A 302 -0.93 7.23 8.09
N ALA A 303 -1.59 6.42 8.92
CA ALA A 303 -2.85 5.77 8.59
C ALA A 303 -3.99 6.77 8.42
N ALA A 304 -4.16 7.73 9.35
CA ALA A 304 -5.18 8.77 9.24
C ALA A 304 -5.03 9.57 7.94
N THR A 305 -3.80 9.92 7.59
CA THR A 305 -3.50 10.66 6.35
C THR A 305 -3.74 9.82 5.10
N LEU A 306 -3.31 8.56 5.10
CA LEU A 306 -3.60 7.64 4.00
C LEU A 306 -5.11 7.49 3.78
N LEU A 307 -5.88 7.31 4.85
CA LEU A 307 -7.33 7.17 4.75
C LEU A 307 -8.01 8.47 4.26
N GLU A 308 -7.44 9.65 4.58
CA GLU A 308 -7.86 10.92 3.96
C GLU A 308 -7.59 10.96 2.47
N LEU A 309 -6.43 10.50 2.03
CA LEU A 309 -6.09 10.47 0.61
C LEU A 309 -6.91 9.47 -0.18
N LEU A 310 -7.33 8.35 0.43
CA LEU A 310 -8.15 7.34 -0.22
C LEU A 310 -9.63 7.74 -0.29
N MET A 311 -10.18 8.30 0.79
CA MET A 311 -11.60 8.63 0.92
C MET A 311 -11.80 10.01 1.57
N PRO A 312 -11.46 11.11 0.89
CA PRO A 312 -11.50 12.44 1.49
C PRO A 312 -12.91 12.84 1.94
N GLY A 313 -13.01 13.44 3.14
CA GLY A 313 -14.24 13.93 3.74
C GLY A 313 -15.42 12.94 3.76
N GLY A 314 -15.61 12.21 4.87
CA GLY A 314 -16.87 11.51 5.11
C GLY A 314 -18.02 12.52 5.11
N LEU A 315 -18.89 12.49 4.10
CA LEU A 315 -20.13 13.25 4.20
C LEU A 315 -20.95 12.68 5.36
N PRO A 316 -21.69 13.51 6.11
CA PRO A 316 -22.71 13.02 7.01
C PRO A 316 -23.66 12.08 6.25
N GLY A 317 -23.58 10.78 6.53
CA GLY A 317 -24.54 9.78 6.04
C GLY A 317 -24.11 8.88 4.86
N SER A 318 -22.95 9.06 4.23
CA SER A 318 -22.52 8.14 3.13
C SER A 318 -21.36 7.20 3.49
N TRP A 319 -20.50 7.58 4.42
CA TRP A 319 -19.46 6.68 4.95
C TRP A 319 -19.45 6.78 6.48
N PRO A 320 -19.26 5.67 7.22
CA PRO A 320 -19.03 5.76 8.65
C PRO A 320 -17.81 6.66 8.89
N ALA A 321 -17.89 7.49 9.93
CA ALA A 321 -16.77 8.29 10.40
C ALA A 321 -15.52 7.42 10.50
N ARG A 322 -14.37 7.91 10.02
CA ARG A 322 -13.15 7.10 9.93
C ARG A 322 -12.67 6.64 11.31
N ASP A 323 -12.98 7.43 12.33
CA ASP A 323 -12.75 7.12 13.74
C ASP A 323 -13.57 5.93 14.25
N VAL A 324 -14.47 5.37 13.43
CA VAL A 324 -15.34 4.24 13.78
C VAL A 324 -14.97 2.98 12.99
N TRP A 325 -14.03 3.07 12.04
CA TRP A 325 -13.61 1.87 11.31
C TRP A 325 -12.91 0.90 12.25
N PRO A 326 -13.39 -0.35 12.35
CA PRO A 326 -12.79 -1.31 13.25
C PRO A 326 -11.43 -1.76 12.74
N ILE A 327 -10.57 -2.26 13.63
CA ILE A 327 -9.25 -2.81 13.27
C ILE A 327 -9.37 -3.91 12.20
N ASN A 328 -10.40 -4.77 12.30
CA ASN A 328 -10.65 -5.82 11.31
C ASN A 328 -11.25 -5.32 9.97
N ALA A 329 -11.41 -4.01 9.79
CA ALA A 329 -11.70 -3.43 8.49
C ALA A 329 -10.48 -3.53 7.56
N VAL A 330 -9.26 -3.62 8.07
CA VAL A 330 -8.07 -3.84 7.24
C VAL A 330 -7.92 -5.34 7.01
N ASP A 331 -7.85 -5.77 5.74
CA ASP A 331 -7.60 -7.19 5.44
C ASP A 331 -6.20 -7.65 5.90
N ALA A 332 -5.97 -8.95 5.92
CA ALA A 332 -4.73 -9.52 6.46
C ALA A 332 -3.46 -9.07 5.71
N LEU A 333 -3.60 -8.57 4.48
CA LEU A 333 -2.49 -8.10 3.65
C LEU A 333 -2.40 -6.56 3.60
N GLY A 334 -3.33 -5.84 4.23
CA GLY A 334 -3.45 -4.39 4.12
C GLY A 334 -3.80 -3.88 2.71
N HIS A 335 -4.22 -4.77 1.80
CA HIS A 335 -4.52 -4.45 0.40
C HIS A 335 -5.94 -3.93 0.21
N ASN A 336 -6.83 -4.22 1.15
CA ASN A 336 -8.21 -3.76 1.10
C ASN A 336 -8.63 -3.24 2.46
N LEU A 337 -9.42 -2.17 2.42
CA LEU A 337 -10.26 -1.76 3.52
C LEU A 337 -11.68 -2.28 3.29
N LEU A 338 -12.11 -3.20 4.14
CA LEU A 338 -13.43 -3.78 4.20
C LEU A 338 -14.40 -2.78 4.82
N THR A 339 -15.36 -2.33 4.03
CA THR A 339 -16.41 -1.41 4.47
C THR A 339 -17.77 -2.07 4.30
N SER A 340 -18.82 -1.49 4.87
CA SER A 340 -20.22 -1.93 4.62
C SER A 340 -20.60 -1.90 3.13
N PHE A 341 -19.82 -1.17 2.34
CA PHE A 341 -20.00 -0.92 0.92
C PHE A 341 -19.17 -1.85 0.03
N GLY A 342 -18.37 -2.74 0.64
CA GLY A 342 -17.42 -3.61 -0.04
C GLY A 342 -15.96 -3.20 0.20
N PRO A 343 -15.01 -3.93 -0.43
CA PRO A 343 -13.59 -3.65 -0.31
C PRO A 343 -13.21 -2.39 -1.10
N VAL A 344 -12.59 -1.44 -0.41
CA VAL A 344 -11.89 -0.30 -1.01
C VAL A 344 -10.42 -0.69 -1.15
N PRO A 345 -9.85 -0.76 -2.36
CA PRO A 345 -8.47 -1.14 -2.51
C PRO A 345 -7.54 -0.06 -1.96
N VAL A 346 -6.50 -0.53 -1.32
CA VAL A 346 -5.40 0.26 -0.81
C VAL A 346 -4.23 0.04 -1.77
N PRO A 347 -3.56 1.10 -2.26
CA PRO A 347 -2.34 0.94 -3.04
C PRO A 347 -1.36 0.03 -2.30
N ARG A 348 -0.79 -0.96 -2.97
CA ARG A 348 0.06 -1.97 -2.31
C ARG A 348 1.21 -1.36 -1.52
N ALA A 349 1.82 -0.30 -2.04
CA ALA A 349 2.89 0.43 -1.36
C ALA A 349 2.45 1.05 -0.02
N ALA A 350 1.15 1.27 0.18
CA ALA A 350 0.56 1.84 1.39
C ALA A 350 0.09 0.79 2.40
N ALA A 351 0.00 -0.48 2.01
CA ALA A 351 -0.40 -1.57 2.90
C ALA A 351 0.42 -1.63 4.20
N PRO A 352 1.76 -1.41 4.19
CA PRO A 352 2.54 -1.39 5.43
C PRO A 352 2.09 -0.35 6.44
N ILE A 353 1.50 0.77 6.00
CA ILE A 353 0.98 1.82 6.89
C ILE A 353 -0.20 1.30 7.70
N LEU A 354 -1.19 0.69 7.03
CA LEU A 354 -2.39 0.19 7.70
C LEU A 354 -2.07 -1.01 8.59
N LEU A 355 -1.25 -1.94 8.10
CA LEU A 355 -0.80 -3.08 8.89
C LEU A 355 0.00 -2.66 10.13
N ALA A 356 0.85 -1.64 10.00
CA ALA A 356 1.54 -1.07 11.16
C ALA A 356 0.55 -0.47 12.16
N GLN A 357 -0.50 0.22 11.70
CA GLN A 357 -1.51 0.77 12.60
C GLN A 357 -2.34 -0.33 13.29
N VAL A 358 -2.72 -1.39 12.58
CA VAL A 358 -3.37 -2.58 13.15
C VAL A 358 -2.50 -3.17 14.26
N ALA A 359 -1.22 -3.41 13.98
CA ALA A 359 -0.27 -3.96 14.94
C ALA A 359 -0.06 -3.03 16.15
N TRP A 360 -0.03 -1.71 15.92
CA TRP A 360 0.04 -0.71 16.98
C TRP A 360 -1.15 -0.80 17.94
N ARG A 361 -2.38 -0.84 17.40
CA ARG A 361 -3.60 -0.95 18.20
C ARG A 361 -3.69 -2.27 18.95
N GLN A 362 -3.32 -3.39 18.32
CA GLN A 362 -3.25 -4.68 18.99
C GLN A 362 -2.24 -4.66 20.16
N ALA A 363 -1.10 -3.99 20.00
CA ALA A 363 -0.13 -3.80 21.09
C ALA A 363 -0.65 -2.89 22.23
N GLU A 364 -1.71 -2.13 22.01
CA GLU A 364 -2.45 -1.38 23.03
C GLU A 364 -3.56 -2.22 23.69
N GLY A 365 -3.72 -3.48 23.30
CA GLY A 365 -4.76 -4.37 23.81
C GLY A 365 -6.12 -4.21 23.11
N ALA A 366 -6.16 -3.45 22.01
CA ALA A 366 -7.40 -3.18 21.29
C ALA A 366 -7.96 -4.46 20.66
N GLN A 367 -9.27 -4.66 20.79
CA GLN A 367 -9.98 -5.78 20.19
C GLN A 367 -10.26 -5.55 18.70
N PRO A 368 -10.47 -6.59 17.87
CA PRO A 368 -10.68 -6.44 16.43
C PRO A 368 -11.83 -5.50 16.01
N ALA A 369 -12.86 -5.37 16.86
CA ALA A 369 -14.02 -4.51 16.62
C ALA A 369 -13.81 -3.06 17.12
N GLU A 370 -12.74 -2.77 17.84
CA GLU A 370 -12.42 -1.41 18.28
C GLU A 370 -11.92 -0.55 17.11
N PRO A 371 -12.04 0.79 17.23
CA PRO A 371 -11.51 1.72 16.24
C PRO A 371 -10.04 1.49 15.87
N LEU A 372 -9.79 1.47 14.56
CA LEU A 372 -8.48 1.49 13.93
C LEU A 372 -7.70 2.75 14.31
N LEU A 373 -8.38 3.90 14.35
CA LEU A 373 -7.82 5.18 14.76
C LEU A 373 -8.40 5.59 16.13
N ALA A 374 -7.62 5.49 17.20
CA ALA A 374 -8.03 5.88 18.55
C ALA A 374 -7.73 7.37 18.81
N VAL A 375 -8.21 8.27 17.95
CA VAL A 375 -7.86 9.69 17.99
C VAL A 375 -8.77 10.46 18.98
N GLY A 376 -8.86 10.00 20.23
CA GLY A 376 -9.69 10.63 21.26
C GLY A 376 -11.20 10.59 20.98
N GLN A 377 -12.01 10.92 21.98
CA GLN A 377 -13.45 11.09 21.80
C GLN A 377 -13.71 12.36 20.97
N PRO A 378 -14.65 12.34 20.01
CA PRO A 378 -15.08 13.57 19.32
C PRO A 378 -15.52 14.58 20.36
N ARG A 379 -15.07 15.84 20.23
CA ARG A 379 -15.59 16.90 21.09
C ARG A 379 -17.04 17.18 20.68
N PRO A 380 -17.97 17.35 21.64
CA PRO A 380 -19.31 17.82 21.31
C PRO A 380 -19.20 19.12 20.49
N PHE A 381 -19.90 19.19 19.36
CA PHE A 381 -19.97 20.35 18.46
C PHE A 381 -18.72 20.65 17.61
N ASP A 382 -17.68 19.82 17.61
CA ASP A 382 -16.61 19.94 16.62
C ASP A 382 -17.00 19.16 15.35
N PRO A 383 -17.25 19.82 14.20
CA PRO A 383 -17.56 19.12 12.96
C PRO A 383 -16.35 18.34 12.43
N TRP A 384 -15.13 18.63 12.91
CA TRP A 384 -13.92 17.97 12.48
C TRP A 384 -13.67 16.72 13.31
N GLN A 385 -13.57 15.59 12.61
CA GLN A 385 -13.15 14.34 13.21
C GLN A 385 -11.68 14.46 13.64
N PRO A 386 -11.28 14.05 14.84
CA PRO A 386 -9.90 14.12 15.28
C PRO A 386 -8.88 13.48 14.31
N SER A 387 -9.26 12.44 13.56
CA SER A 387 -8.43 11.89 12.48
C SER A 387 -8.20 12.84 11.30
N GLN A 388 -9.17 13.71 10.97
CA GLN A 388 -9.00 14.73 9.94
C GLN A 388 -8.01 15.80 10.38
N GLU A 389 -8.05 16.21 11.65
CA GLU A 389 -7.07 17.15 12.19
C GLU A 389 -5.66 16.53 12.19
N LEU A 390 -5.55 15.26 12.58
CA LEU A 390 -4.30 14.52 12.52
C LEU A 390 -3.75 14.43 11.09
N SER A 391 -4.62 14.13 10.12
CA SER A 391 -4.27 14.10 8.69
C SER A 391 -3.82 15.47 8.19
N ARG A 392 -4.59 16.52 8.45
CA ARG A 392 -4.29 17.90 8.03
C ARG A 392 -2.94 18.37 8.58
N ARG A 393 -2.68 18.10 9.86
CA ARG A 393 -1.39 18.40 10.48
C ARG A 393 -0.25 17.64 9.79
N THR A 394 -0.44 16.36 9.52
CA THR A 394 0.56 15.53 8.85
C THR A 394 0.84 16.01 7.42
N LEU A 395 -0.19 16.33 6.64
CA LEU A 395 -0.04 16.89 5.28
C LEU A 395 0.69 18.24 5.31
N SER A 396 0.39 19.08 6.30
CA SER A 396 1.09 20.35 6.52
C SER A 396 2.57 20.14 6.88
N GLU A 397 2.88 19.22 7.78
CA GLU A 397 4.27 18.86 8.16
C GLU A 397 5.07 18.31 6.96
N LEU A 398 4.40 17.63 6.03
CA LEU A 398 4.98 17.14 4.78
C LEU A 398 4.99 18.17 3.64
N SER A 399 4.50 19.39 3.88
CA SER A 399 4.38 20.46 2.87
C SER A 399 3.55 20.07 1.63
N ILE A 400 2.49 19.28 1.84
CA ILE A 400 1.59 18.82 0.78
C ILE A 400 0.36 19.72 0.77
N ALA A 401 0.07 20.35 -0.38
CA ALA A 401 -1.10 21.19 -0.53
C ALA A 401 -2.41 20.39 -0.36
N THR A 402 -3.24 20.81 0.58
CA THR A 402 -4.56 20.21 0.85
C THR A 402 -5.69 20.76 -0.04
N ALA A 403 -5.38 21.70 -0.92
CA ALA A 403 -6.37 22.54 -1.61
C ALA A 403 -7.24 21.82 -2.66
N ASP A 404 -6.97 20.53 -2.94
CA ASP A 404 -7.63 19.79 -4.02
C ASP A 404 -8.01 18.35 -3.61
N THR A 405 -8.54 18.19 -2.39
CA THR A 405 -8.97 16.89 -1.84
C THR A 405 -10.38 16.48 -2.27
N ASP A 406 -11.00 17.11 -3.27
CA ASP A 406 -12.38 16.79 -3.64
C ASP A 406 -12.52 15.46 -4.41
N ALA A 407 -11.42 14.87 -4.89
CA ALA A 407 -11.42 13.57 -5.54
C ALA A 407 -11.65 12.43 -4.54
N ARG A 408 -12.93 12.04 -4.38
CA ARG A 408 -13.35 11.01 -3.40
C ARG A 408 -13.22 9.61 -3.99
N TYR A 409 -13.30 8.56 -3.17
CA TYR A 409 -13.67 7.22 -3.64
C TYR A 409 -15.19 7.21 -3.89
N PRO A 410 -15.72 6.51 -4.91
CA PRO A 410 -17.15 6.54 -5.19
C PRO A 410 -17.93 5.83 -4.10
N ASP A 411 -19.08 6.41 -3.75
CA ASP A 411 -20.11 5.73 -2.94
C ASP A 411 -20.85 4.73 -3.85
N PRO A 412 -20.84 3.40 -3.54
CA PRO A 412 -21.53 2.42 -4.37
C PRO A 412 -23.05 2.58 -4.41
N TYR A 413 -23.65 3.23 -3.42
CA TYR A 413 -25.09 3.47 -3.42
C TYR A 413 -25.48 4.77 -4.12
N GLY A 414 -24.51 5.58 -4.55
CA GLY A 414 -24.76 6.84 -5.22
C GLY A 414 -25.61 7.81 -4.41
N ILE A 415 -25.59 7.72 -3.07
CA ILE A 415 -26.51 8.46 -2.21
C ILE A 415 -26.12 9.94 -2.30
N ARG A 416 -26.92 10.69 -3.07
CA ARG A 416 -26.96 12.16 -3.13
C ARG A 416 -25.61 12.83 -3.37
N THR A 417 -24.86 12.41 -4.38
CA THR A 417 -23.88 13.34 -4.95
C THR A 417 -24.65 14.41 -5.73
N ALA A 418 -24.43 15.68 -5.38
CA ALA A 418 -24.98 16.78 -6.17
C ALA A 418 -24.56 16.60 -7.64
N PRO A 419 -25.43 16.91 -8.63
CA PRO A 419 -25.07 16.87 -10.04
C PRO A 419 -23.73 17.59 -10.28
N GLY A 420 -22.78 16.94 -10.95
CA GLY A 420 -21.42 17.46 -11.16
C GLY A 420 -20.38 17.09 -10.09
N ARG A 421 -20.76 16.39 -9.02
CA ARG A 421 -19.84 15.89 -7.98
C ARG A 421 -19.71 14.36 -7.94
N SER A 422 -20.16 13.67 -8.99
CA SER A 422 -19.94 12.23 -9.07
C SER A 422 -18.46 11.92 -9.27
N TRP A 423 -18.03 10.75 -8.79
CA TRP A 423 -16.64 10.29 -8.95
C TRP A 423 -16.18 10.27 -10.41
N LEU A 424 -17.08 9.86 -11.31
CA LEU A 424 -16.85 9.86 -12.76
C LEU A 424 -16.62 11.31 -13.24
N ALA A 425 -17.50 12.25 -12.88
CA ALA A 425 -17.38 13.65 -13.29
C ALA A 425 -16.08 14.30 -12.80
N GLN A 426 -15.66 14.01 -11.55
CA GLN A 426 -14.38 14.46 -10.99
C GLN A 426 -13.16 13.99 -11.79
N ARG A 427 -13.31 12.90 -12.56
CA ARG A 427 -12.28 12.33 -13.43
C ARG A 427 -12.55 12.61 -14.90
N HIS A 428 -13.44 13.55 -15.19
CA HIS A 428 -13.87 13.88 -16.54
C HIS A 428 -14.41 12.68 -17.31
N LEU A 429 -15.05 11.75 -16.59
CA LEU A 429 -15.72 10.58 -17.12
C LEU A 429 -17.24 10.80 -17.09
N SER A 430 -17.92 10.37 -18.14
CA SER A 430 -19.38 10.32 -18.20
C SER A 430 -19.83 9.09 -18.96
N MET A 431 -20.95 8.49 -18.56
CA MET A 431 -21.51 7.32 -19.23
C MET A 431 -22.87 7.68 -19.82
N THR A 432 -23.09 7.33 -21.08
CA THR A 432 -24.38 7.48 -21.78
C THR A 432 -24.70 6.21 -22.56
N LYS A 433 -25.90 6.08 -23.09
CA LYS A 433 -26.17 5.02 -24.09
C LYS A 433 -25.42 5.36 -25.37
N ALA A 434 -24.94 4.35 -26.09
CA ALA A 434 -24.27 4.55 -27.37
C ALA A 434 -25.25 5.08 -28.43
N ASP A 435 -26.49 4.59 -28.44
CA ASP A 435 -27.53 4.96 -29.40
C ASP A 435 -27.92 6.45 -29.32
N GLU A 436 -27.74 7.10 -28.17
CA GLU A 436 -27.99 8.54 -28.00
C GLU A 436 -27.03 9.42 -28.83
N HIS A 437 -25.92 8.86 -29.34
CA HIS A 437 -24.94 9.56 -30.17
C HIS A 437 -25.02 9.15 -31.65
N VAL A 438 -25.92 8.23 -32.02
CA VAL A 438 -26.16 7.86 -33.41
C VAL A 438 -27.29 8.76 -33.94
N PRO A 439 -27.06 9.59 -34.97
CA PRO A 439 -28.12 10.43 -35.55
C PRO A 439 -29.34 9.60 -35.99
N ASP A 440 -30.54 10.13 -35.79
CA ASP A 440 -31.91 9.55 -35.84
C ASP A 440 -32.33 8.70 -37.08
N HIS A 441 -31.43 8.23 -37.93
CA HIS A 441 -31.78 7.64 -39.22
C HIS A 441 -31.37 6.18 -39.44
N THR A 442 -30.88 5.50 -38.40
CA THR A 442 -30.53 4.08 -38.55
C THR A 442 -30.65 3.34 -37.23
N HIS A 443 -31.82 2.74 -36.96
CA HIS A 443 -31.92 1.62 -36.03
C HIS A 443 -31.18 0.41 -36.60
N VAL A 444 -29.85 0.51 -36.70
CA VAL A 444 -29.00 -0.65 -36.95
C VAL A 444 -29.02 -1.44 -35.64
N ARG A 445 -29.82 -2.52 -35.61
CA ARG A 445 -29.63 -3.54 -34.59
C ARG A 445 -28.19 -4.02 -34.70
N TRP A 446 -27.37 -3.67 -33.72
CA TRP A 446 -26.06 -4.28 -33.52
C TRP A 446 -26.27 -5.75 -33.13
N GLN A 447 -26.58 -6.59 -34.11
CA GLN A 447 -26.45 -8.04 -33.95
C GLN A 447 -24.95 -8.33 -33.94
N LEU A 448 -24.35 -8.28 -32.76
CA LEU A 448 -23.06 -8.89 -32.51
C LEU A 448 -23.27 -10.40 -32.70
N ASP A 449 -22.88 -10.89 -33.87
CA ASP A 449 -22.83 -12.31 -34.19
C ASP A 449 -21.79 -12.94 -33.24
N THR A 450 -22.24 -13.46 -32.11
CA THR A 450 -21.38 -14.14 -31.12
C THR A 450 -21.00 -15.50 -31.68
N ARG A 451 -19.91 -15.54 -32.45
CA ARG A 451 -19.19 -16.78 -32.78
C ARG A 451 -17.99 -16.97 -31.89
#